data_AF-A0A960LCH3-F1
#
_entry.id   AF-A0A960LCH3-F1
#
_cell.length_a   1.000
_cell.length_b   1.000
_cell.length_c   1.000
_cell.angle_alpha   90.00
_cell.angle_beta   90.00
_cell.angle_gamma   90.00
#
_symmetry.space_group_name_H-M   'P 1'
#
loop_
_entity.id
_entity.type
_entity.pdbx_description
1 polymer ?
#
loop_
_entity_poly.entity_id
_entity_poly.type
_entity_poly.pdbx_seq_one_letter_code
_entity_poly.pdbx_strand_id
1 'polypeptide(L)'
;ANGAIPKAVEHYTRASQMAPEIVELPFWQAVTLADSGDEAQALPIFRDVFAREDRWREVLRRLPASGLLAQEKVDRVLEATAPPAEAATP
;
A
#
# COMPACT_ATOMS: atom_id res chain seq x y z
N ALA A 1 -14.80 14.52 -12.69
CA ALA A 1 -13.57 15.29 -12.41
C ALA A 1 -12.52 14.32 -11.87
N ASN A 2 -11.68 13.76 -12.75
CA ASN A 2 -10.74 12.66 -12.41
C ASN A 2 -9.28 13.14 -12.27
N GLY A 3 -9.07 14.40 -11.90
CA GLY A 3 -7.74 15.03 -11.86
C GLY A 3 -7.00 14.98 -10.52
N ALA A 4 -7.58 14.33 -9.48
CA ALA A 4 -7.01 14.32 -8.13
C ALA A 4 -5.96 13.21 -7.90
N ILE A 5 -6.17 12.05 -8.51
CA ILE A 5 -5.31 10.86 -8.32
C ILE A 5 -3.86 11.10 -8.81
N PRO A 6 -3.61 11.65 -10.01
CA PRO A 6 -2.23 11.80 -10.50
C PRO A 6 -1.41 12.76 -9.64
N LYS A 7 -2.04 13.83 -9.14
CA LYS A 7 -1.39 14.82 -8.27
C LYS A 7 -1.08 14.23 -6.90
N ALA A 8 -2.00 13.47 -6.31
CA ALA A 8 -1.76 12.82 -5.03
C ALA A 8 -0.56 11.87 -5.10
N VAL A 9 -0.49 11.03 -6.14
CA VAL A 9 0.63 10.11 -6.36
C VAL A 9 1.96 10.86 -6.54
N GLU A 10 1.98 11.97 -7.27
CA GLU A 10 3.18 12.79 -7.45
C GLU A 10 3.66 13.40 -6.12
N HIS A 11 2.74 13.91 -5.29
CA HIS A 11 3.09 14.47 -3.99
C HIS A 11 3.67 13.40 -3.05
N TYR A 12 3.07 12.21 -2.99
CA TYR A 12 3.61 11.11 -2.19
C TYR A 12 4.97 10.63 -2.71
N THR A 13 5.17 10.57 -4.03
CA THR A 13 6.43 10.14 -4.62
C THR A 13 7.57 11.10 -4.24
N ARG A 14 7.36 12.42 -4.37
CA ARG A 14 8.36 13.42 -3.98
C ARG A 14 8.63 13.40 -2.48
N ALA A 15 7.58 13.29 -1.66
CA ALA A 15 7.73 13.22 -0.21
C ALA A 15 8.52 11.96 0.22
N SER A 16 8.25 10.82 -0.41
CA SER A 16 8.95 9.55 -0.11
C SER A 16 10.42 9.58 -0.52
N GLN A 17 10.79 10.35 -1.55
CA GLN A 17 12.19 10.56 -1.93
C GLN A 17 12.94 11.47 -0.93
N MET A 18 12.23 12.39 -0.27
CA MET A 18 12.82 13.34 0.68
C MET A 18 12.90 12.77 2.10
N ALA A 19 12.01 11.86 2.47
CA ALA A 19 11.96 11.22 3.78
C ALA A 19 11.80 9.69 3.63
N PRO A 20 12.80 9.01 3.04
CA PRO A 20 12.73 7.58 2.73
C PRO A 20 12.53 6.70 3.97
N GLU A 21 12.87 7.19 5.16
CA GLU A 21 12.66 6.53 6.45
C GLU A 21 11.19 6.46 6.87
N ILE A 22 10.32 7.34 6.35
CA ILE A 22 8.91 7.41 6.73
C ILE A 22 8.10 6.44 5.87
N VAL A 23 7.81 5.26 6.42
CA VAL A 23 7.05 4.17 5.74
C VAL A 23 5.59 4.57 5.44
N GLU A 24 5.04 5.51 6.19
CA GLU A 24 3.66 5.97 6.01
C GLU A 24 3.40 6.62 4.63
N LEU A 25 4.39 7.33 4.09
CA LEU A 25 4.26 8.02 2.80
C LEU A 25 4.07 7.04 1.62
N PRO A 26 4.94 6.03 1.42
CA PRO A 26 4.71 5.01 0.39
C PRO A 26 3.48 4.16 0.68
N PHE A 27 3.09 3.94 1.94
CA PHE A 27 1.85 3.23 2.25
C PHE A 27 0.62 3.96 1.69
N TRP A 28 0.46 5.25 1.95
CA TRP A 28 -0.69 6.01 1.45
C TRP A 28 -0.65 6.19 -0.08
N GLN A 29 0.54 6.23 -0.69
CA GLN A 29 0.70 6.16 -2.14
C GLN A 29 0.12 4.86 -2.71
N ALA A 30 0.51 3.72 -2.12
CA ALA A 30 0.06 2.41 -2.55
C ALA A 30 -1.46 2.22 -2.37
N VAL A 31 -2.03 2.72 -1.26
CA VAL A 31 -3.48 2.74 -1.05
C VAL A 31 -4.19 3.55 -2.14
N THR A 32 -3.66 4.72 -2.50
CA THR A 32 -4.25 5.57 -3.54
C THR A 32 -4.21 4.89 -4.91
N LEU A 33 -3.09 4.24 -5.25
CA LEU A 33 -2.93 3.48 -6.50
C LEU A 33 -3.84 2.25 -6.56
N ALA A 34 -3.94 1.50 -5.46
CA ALA A 34 -4.88 0.38 -5.37
C ALA A 34 -6.32 0.85 -5.52
N ASP A 35 -6.67 2.00 -4.95
CA ASP A 35 -8.01 2.52 -5.07
C ASP A 35 -8.34 2.99 -6.50
N SER A 36 -7.38 3.58 -7.22
CA SER A 36 -7.54 3.97 -8.63
C SER A 36 -7.57 2.79 -9.61
N GLY A 37 -7.21 1.59 -9.17
CA GLY A 37 -7.12 0.39 -10.00
C GLY A 37 -5.71 0.14 -10.56
N ASP A 38 -4.73 0.96 -10.22
CA ASP A 38 -3.33 0.81 -10.61
C ASP A 38 -2.57 -0.20 -9.72
N GLU A 39 -3.14 -1.39 -9.55
CA GLU A 39 -2.61 -2.45 -8.68
C GLU A 39 -1.16 -2.83 -9.03
N ALA A 40 -0.81 -2.83 -10.32
CA ALA A 40 0.53 -3.15 -10.79
C ALA A 40 1.61 -2.22 -10.19
N GLN A 41 1.27 -0.96 -9.92
CA GLN A 41 2.16 -0.01 -9.26
C GLN A 41 2.04 -0.07 -7.74
N ALA A 42 0.85 -0.36 -7.19
CA ALA A 42 0.63 -0.44 -5.75
C ALA A 42 1.37 -1.62 -5.09
N LEU A 43 1.30 -2.80 -5.70
CA LEU A 43 1.84 -4.05 -5.13
C LEU A 43 3.33 -4.01 -4.77
N PRO A 44 4.27 -3.56 -5.62
CA PRO A 44 5.68 -3.47 -5.23
C PRO A 44 5.90 -2.51 -4.05
N ILE A 45 5.12 -1.44 -3.94
CA ILE A 45 5.21 -0.49 -2.83
C ILE A 45 4.70 -1.13 -1.54
N PHE A 46 3.56 -1.83 -1.57
CA PHE A 46 3.08 -2.58 -0.42
C PHE A 46 4.07 -3.64 0.06
N ARG A 47 4.76 -4.35 -0.85
CA ARG A 47 5.80 -5.32 -0.48
C ARG A 47 6.94 -4.67 0.28
N ASP A 48 7.45 -3.53 -0.18
CA ASP A 48 8.50 -2.79 0.51
C ASP A 48 8.05 -2.32 1.90
N VAL A 49 6.85 -1.71 1.97
CA VAL A 49 6.25 -1.25 3.22
C VAL A 49 6.13 -2.39 4.23
N PHE A 50 5.58 -3.54 3.84
CA PHE A 50 5.40 -4.68 4.75
C PHE A 50 6.71 -5.36 5.12
N ALA A 51 7.70 -5.37 4.23
CA ALA A 51 9.04 -5.87 4.54
C ALA A 51 9.76 -4.99 5.59
N ARG A 52 9.54 -3.67 5.55
CA ARG A 52 10.12 -2.71 6.49
C ARG A 52 9.38 -2.69 7.82
N GLU A 53 8.05 -2.70 7.78
CA GLU A 53 7.18 -2.59 8.96
C GLU A 53 5.88 -3.38 8.77
N ASP A 54 5.87 -4.65 9.22
CA ASP A 54 4.73 -5.56 9.02
C ASP A 54 3.40 -5.06 9.65
N ARG A 55 3.48 -4.17 10.66
CA ARG A 55 2.31 -3.52 11.29
C ARG A 55 1.37 -2.83 10.31
N TRP A 56 1.86 -2.41 9.14
CA TRP A 56 1.04 -1.77 8.12
C TRP A 56 0.06 -2.72 7.44
N ARG A 57 0.27 -4.04 7.51
CA ARG A 57 -0.74 -5.03 7.10
C ARG A 57 -2.00 -4.93 7.95
N GLU A 58 -1.84 -4.67 9.24
CA GLU A 58 -2.98 -4.50 10.15
C GLU A 58 -3.72 -3.18 9.88
N VAL A 59 -2.99 -2.11 9.54
CA VAL A 59 -3.62 -0.86 9.09
C VAL A 59 -4.43 -1.10 7.82
N LEU A 60 -3.85 -1.80 6.83
CA LEU A 60 -4.54 -2.14 5.58
C LEU A 60 -5.85 -2.92 5.84
N ARG A 61 -5.84 -3.91 6.75
CA ARG A 61 -7.03 -4.69 7.13
C ARG A 61 -8.16 -3.84 7.70
N ARG A 62 -7.85 -2.70 8.33
CA ARG A 62 -8.83 -1.83 9.00
C ARG A 62 -9.43 -0.77 8.09
N LEU A 63 -8.83 -0.54 6.91
CA LEU A 63 -9.28 0.53 6.00
C LEU A 63 -10.75 0.38 5.58
N PRO A 64 -11.26 -0.83 5.23
CA PRO A 64 -12.64 -0.98 4.77
C PRO A 64 -13.66 -0.54 5.84
N ALA A 65 -13.39 -0.81 7.12
CA ALA A 65 -14.23 -0.38 8.23
C ALA A 65 -14.27 1.15 8.41
N SER A 66 -13.26 1.86 7.89
CA SER A 66 -13.18 3.33 7.87
C SER A 66 -13.75 3.92 6.57
N GLY A 67 -14.32 3.10 5.68
CA GLY A 67 -14.78 3.52 4.36
C GLY A 67 -13.65 3.81 3.36
N LEU A 68 -12.43 3.38 3.66
CA LEU A 68 -11.26 3.53 2.78
C LEU A 68 -10.93 2.19 2.14
N LEU A 69 -10.82 2.16 0.81
CA LEU A 69 -10.48 0.97 0.02
C LEU A 69 -11.48 -0.20 0.19
N ALA A 70 -11.92 -0.79 -0.92
CA ALA A 70 -12.85 -1.92 -0.87
C ALA A 70 -12.20 -3.16 -0.23
N GLN A 71 -12.99 -3.98 0.49
CA GLN A 71 -12.50 -5.20 1.16
C GLN A 71 -11.81 -6.15 0.16
N GLU A 72 -12.37 -6.28 -1.05
CA GLU A 72 -11.83 -7.15 -2.10
C GLU A 72 -10.43 -6.71 -2.54
N LYS A 73 -10.16 -5.40 -2.54
CA LYS A 73 -8.84 -4.85 -2.87
C LYS A 73 -7.84 -5.12 -1.75
N VAL A 74 -8.27 -4.99 -0.50
CA VAL A 74 -7.46 -5.34 0.69
C VAL A 74 -7.05 -6.80 0.64
N ASP A 75 -8.00 -7.71 0.43
CA ASP A 75 -7.76 -9.15 0.40
C ASP A 75 -6.74 -9.51 -0.69
N ARG A 76 -6.92 -8.94 -1.90
CA ARG A 76 -5.99 -9.14 -3.01
C ARG A 76 -4.57 -8.66 -2.70
N VAL A 77 -4.42 -7.49 -2.08
CA VAL A 77 -3.10 -6.98 -1.70
C VAL A 77 -2.45 -7.90 -0.66
N LEU A 78 -3.20 -8.37 0.34
CA LEU A 78 -2.67 -9.27 1.37
C LEU A 78 -2.25 -10.62 0.78
N GLU A 79 -3.03 -11.18 -0.14
CA GLU A 79 -2.70 -12.41 -0.88
C GLU A 79 -1.43 -12.23 -1.73
N ALA A 80 -1.38 -11.18 -2.56
CA ALA A 80 -0.28 -10.93 -3.48
C ALA A 80 1.04 -10.49 -2.81
N THR A 81 1.00 -10.19 -1.51
CA THR A 81 2.15 -9.77 -0.70
C THR A 81 2.43 -10.72 0.46
N ALA A 82 1.75 -11.87 0.54
CA ALA A 82 2.08 -12.88 1.53
C ALA A 82 3.55 -13.31 1.35
N PRO A 83 4.31 -13.47 2.45
CA PRO A 83 5.64 -14.04 2.36
C PRO A 83 5.55 -15.45 1.75
N PRO A 84 6.55 -15.89 0.95
CA PRO A 84 6.58 -17.25 0.42
C PRO A 84 6.53 -18.26 1.57
N ALA A 85 5.77 -19.34 1.38
CA ALA A 85 5.46 -20.33 2.41
C ALA A 85 6.71 -20.95 3.09
N GLU A 86 7.88 -20.90 2.45
CA GLU A 86 9.15 -21.38 3.01
C GLU A 86 9.76 -20.49 4.10
N ALA A 87 9.42 -19.20 4.17
CA ALA A 87 9.99 -18.27 5.15
C ALA A 87 9.32 -18.33 6.54
N ALA A 88 8.31 -19.19 6.73
CA ALA A 88 7.51 -19.28 7.96
C ALA A 88 7.91 -20.44 8.89
N THR A 89 9.15 -20.93 8.80
CA THR A 89 9.66 -22.00 9.69
C THR A 89 10.46 -21.37 10.85
N PRO A 90 10.18 -21.71 12.12
CA PRO A 90 10.88 -21.16 13.28
C PRO A 90 12.33 -21.64 13.40
#